data_AF-A0A6B0Z6I0-F1
#
_entry.id   AF-A0A6B0Z6I0-F1
#
_cell.length_a   1.000
_cell.length_b   1.000
_cell.length_c   1.000
_cell.angle_alpha   90.00
_cell.angle_beta   90.00
_cell.angle_gamma   90.00
#
_symmetry.space_group_name_H-M   'P 1'
#
loop_
_entity.id
_entity.type
_entity.pdbx_description
1 polymer ?
#
loop_
_entity_poly.entity_id
_entity_poly.type
_entity_poly.pdbx_seq_one_letter_code
_entity_poly.pdbx_strand_id
1 'polypeptide(L)'
;MLRRIHGLDAAVAEFSNRGTAGEGDDPKTNGGGIYSEFLSPEAFADRVIADVRKHGDAFVRRISNALDGVDLEDFEVPTKVIRAAKD
;
A
#
# COMPACT_ATOMS: atom_id res chain seq x y z
N MET A 1 -2.20 -12.90 15.56
CA MET A 1 -0.98 -13.67 15.19
C MET A 1 -0.47 -13.10 13.87
N LEU A 2 0.68 -12.40 13.86
CA LEU A 2 1.22 -11.78 12.64
C LEU A 2 2.02 -12.83 11.85
N ARG A 3 1.67 -13.08 10.58
CA ARG A 3 2.42 -13.97 9.69
C ARG A 3 3.42 -13.15 8.88
N ARG A 4 4.73 -13.46 8.99
CA ARG A 4 5.79 -12.82 8.18
C ARG A 4 5.99 -13.58 6.88
N ILE A 5 6.17 -12.84 5.79
CA ILE A 5 6.47 -13.36 4.46
C ILE A 5 7.80 -12.77 4.02
N HIS A 6 8.68 -13.61 3.49
CA HIS A 6 10.05 -13.25 3.15
C HIS A 6 10.29 -13.41 1.65
N GLY A 7 10.68 -12.32 0.99
CA GLY A 7 11.01 -12.31 -0.44
C GLY A 7 9.80 -12.04 -1.34
N LEU A 8 10.09 -11.48 -2.53
CA LEU A 8 9.08 -11.07 -3.51
C LEU A 8 8.24 -12.25 -3.99
N ASP A 9 8.86 -13.40 -4.28
CA ASP A 9 8.15 -14.59 -4.78
C ASP A 9 7.13 -15.13 -3.78
N ALA A 10 7.51 -15.18 -2.50
CA ALA A 10 6.61 -15.61 -1.43
C ALA A 10 5.47 -14.61 -1.20
N ALA A 11 5.74 -13.31 -1.36
CA ALA A 11 4.73 -12.27 -1.28
C ALA A 11 3.72 -12.40 -2.43
N VAL A 12 4.18 -12.59 -3.67
CA VAL A 12 3.32 -12.77 -4.85
C VAL A 12 2.40 -13.98 -4.68
N ALA A 13 2.92 -15.11 -4.20
CA ALA A 13 2.13 -16.31 -3.95
C ALA A 13 1.05 -16.09 -2.88
N GLU A 14 1.38 -15.39 -1.80
CA GLU A 14 0.40 -15.05 -0.77
C GLU A 14 -0.68 -14.11 -1.34
N PHE A 15 -0.29 -13.04 -2.04
CA PHE A 15 -1.26 -12.09 -2.58
C PHE A 15 -2.20 -12.74 -3.61
N SER A 16 -1.68 -13.68 -4.41
CA SER A 16 -2.48 -14.46 -5.36
C SER A 16 -3.53 -15.33 -4.65
N ASN A 17 -3.24 -15.81 -3.44
CA ASN A 17 -4.15 -16.63 -2.64
C ASN A 17 -5.21 -15.83 -1.88
N ARG A 18 -5.09 -14.50 -1.79
CA ARG A 18 -6.04 -13.68 -1.03
C ARG A 18 -7.37 -13.44 -1.72
N GLY A 19 -7.53 -13.96 -2.93
CA GLY A 19 -8.68 -13.67 -3.79
C GLY A 19 -8.60 -12.24 -4.31
N THR A 20 -8.96 -12.06 -5.58
CA THR A 20 -9.32 -10.72 -6.06
C THR A 20 -10.57 -10.29 -5.29
N ALA A 21 -10.65 -9.01 -4.93
CA ALA A 21 -11.96 -8.44 -4.58
C ALA A 21 -12.92 -8.83 -5.73
N GLY A 22 -14.02 -9.51 -5.38
CA GLY A 22 -14.95 -10.02 -6.38
C GLY A 22 -15.59 -8.86 -7.16
N GLU A 23 -16.16 -9.17 -8.33
CA GLU A 23 -17.01 -8.25 -9.10
C GLU A 23 -18.25 -7.84 -8.28
N GLY A 24 -18.07 -6.92 -7.34
CA GLY A 24 -19.13 -6.15 -6.71
C GLY A 24 -19.11 -4.72 -7.23
N ASP A 25 -20.14 -3.94 -6.91
CA ASP A 25 -20.07 -2.47 -6.96
C ASP A 25 -19.05 -2.00 -5.92
N ASP A 26 -17.76 -2.20 -6.24
CA ASP A 26 -16.69 -1.79 -5.36
C ASP A 26 -16.77 -0.27 -5.22
N PRO A 27 -16.85 0.24 -3.98
CA PRO A 27 -17.02 1.66 -3.77
C PRO A 27 -15.83 2.39 -4.40
N LYS A 28 -16.13 3.17 -5.44
CA LYS A 28 -15.10 3.99 -6.08
C LYS A 28 -14.49 4.90 -5.02
N THR A 29 -13.17 5.08 -5.08
CA THR A 29 -12.42 5.90 -4.14
C THR A 29 -11.57 6.91 -4.88
N ASN A 30 -11.45 8.10 -4.32
CA ASN A 30 -10.47 9.10 -4.78
C ASN A 30 -9.22 9.11 -3.88
N GLY A 31 -9.08 8.12 -2.99
CA GLY A 31 -7.97 7.99 -2.05
C GLY A 31 -7.90 9.12 -1.03
N GLY A 32 -9.03 9.59 -0.51
CA GLY A 32 -9.04 10.72 0.44
C GLY A 32 -8.63 12.04 -0.20
N GLY A 33 -8.81 12.19 -1.52
CA GLY A 33 -8.44 13.39 -2.27
C GLY A 33 -7.06 13.35 -2.93
N ILE A 34 -6.38 12.19 -2.95
CA ILE A 34 -5.15 11.99 -3.74
C ILE A 34 -5.42 12.26 -5.22
N TYR A 35 -6.55 11.79 -5.70
CA TYR A 35 -7.04 12.02 -7.06
C TYR A 35 -8.30 12.89 -7.03
N SER A 36 -8.51 13.67 -8.09
CA SER A 36 -9.71 14.51 -8.25
C SER A 36 -10.95 13.71 -8.63
N GLU A 37 -10.78 12.49 -9.12
CA GLU A 37 -11.84 11.60 -9.58
C GLU A 37 -11.93 10.35 -8.72
N PHE A 38 -13.13 9.77 -8.66
CA PHE A 38 -13.38 8.49 -8.00
C PHE A 38 -13.05 7.34 -8.96
N LEU A 39 -12.08 6.52 -8.58
CA LEU A 39 -11.58 5.39 -9.35
C LEU A 39 -12.13 4.07 -8.80
N SER A 40 -12.35 3.08 -9.67
CA SER A 40 -12.51 1.69 -9.21
C SER A 40 -11.23 1.23 -8.49
N PRO A 41 -11.29 0.19 -7.65
CA PRO A 41 -10.08 -0.30 -6.97
C PRO A 41 -8.93 -0.67 -7.92
N GLU A 42 -9.23 -1.33 -9.04
CA GLU A 42 -8.23 -1.68 -10.05
C GLU A 42 -7.61 -0.44 -10.69
N ALA A 43 -8.43 0.52 -11.13
CA ALA A 43 -7.94 1.76 -11.71
C ALA A 43 -7.14 2.61 -10.70
N PHE A 44 -7.53 2.56 -9.42
CA PHE A 44 -6.78 3.19 -8.34
C PHE A 44 -5.41 2.54 -8.16
N ALA A 45 -5.36 1.21 -8.08
CA ALA A 45 -4.11 0.46 -7.94
C ALA A 45 -3.16 0.68 -9.12
N ASP A 46 -3.67 0.58 -10.36
CA ASP A 46 -2.89 0.82 -11.57
C ASP A 46 -2.27 2.23 -11.58
N ARG A 47 -3.05 3.23 -11.18
CA ARG A 47 -2.58 4.61 -11.12
C ARG A 47 -1.55 4.82 -10.03
N VAL A 48 -1.76 4.25 -8.84
CA VAL A 48 -0.76 4.28 -7.76
C VAL A 48 0.55 3.64 -8.22
N ILE A 49 0.50 2.48 -8.89
CA ILE A 49 1.69 1.82 -9.44
C ILE A 49 2.40 2.72 -10.45
N ALA A 50 1.65 3.35 -11.37
CA ALA A 50 2.21 4.26 -12.35
C ALA A 50 2.89 5.48 -11.70
N ASP A 51 2.24 6.09 -10.70
CA ASP A 51 2.76 7.25 -10.00
C ASP A 51 3.98 6.89 -9.14
N VAL A 52 3.99 5.75 -8.45
CA VAL A 52 5.19 5.24 -7.75
C VAL A 52 6.33 4.97 -8.73
N ARG A 53 6.07 4.39 -9.92
CA ARG A 53 7.13 4.20 -10.93
C ARG A 53 7.71 5.52 -11.43
N LYS A 54 6.89 6.57 -11.52
CA LYS A 54 7.30 7.88 -12.04
C LYS A 54 7.97 8.78 -10.99
N HIS A 55 7.48 8.70 -9.75
CA HIS A 55 7.82 9.65 -8.69
C HIS A 55 8.52 8.99 -7.49
N GLY A 56 8.61 7.66 -7.47
CA GLY A 56 9.27 6.88 -6.43
C GLY A 56 8.72 7.17 -5.03
N ASP A 57 9.65 7.20 -4.09
CA ASP A 57 9.45 7.44 -2.67
C ASP A 57 8.66 8.71 -2.33
N ALA A 58 8.80 9.77 -3.13
CA ALA A 58 8.06 11.01 -2.90
C ALA A 58 6.54 10.78 -2.98
N PHE A 59 6.10 9.91 -3.89
CA PHE A 59 4.69 9.55 -3.98
C PHE A 59 4.26 8.63 -2.84
N VAL A 60 5.13 7.70 -2.42
CA VAL A 60 4.87 6.81 -1.28
C VAL A 60 4.62 7.60 0.01
N ARG A 61 5.39 8.67 0.27
CA ARG A 61 5.14 9.56 1.42
C ARG A 61 3.80 10.27 1.31
N ARG A 62 3.50 10.82 0.13
CA ARG A 62 2.22 11.51 -0.12
C ARG A 62 1.02 10.60 0.13
N ILE A 63 1.04 9.36 -0.37
CA ILE A 63 -0.08 8.44 -0.21
C ILE A 63 -0.22 7.95 1.23
N SER A 64 0.89 7.71 1.95
CA SER A 64 0.82 7.36 3.38
C SER A 64 0.26 8.51 4.22
N ASN A 65 0.64 9.76 3.93
CA ASN A 65 0.06 10.91 4.62
C ASN A 65 -1.44 11.05 4.34
N ALA A 66 -1.86 10.88 3.08
CA ALA A 66 -3.25 11.05 2.69
C ALA A 66 -4.17 9.93 3.20
N LEU A 67 -3.69 8.68 3.27
CA LEU A 67 -4.50 7.53 3.68
C LEU A 67 -4.37 7.20 5.17
N ASP A 68 -3.15 7.24 5.70
CA ASP A 68 -2.85 6.82 7.08
C ASP A 68 -2.72 8.02 8.03
N GLY A 69 -2.66 9.25 7.50
CA GLY A 69 -2.39 10.46 8.30
C GLY A 69 -0.95 10.54 8.81
N VAL A 70 -0.04 9.72 8.26
CA VAL A 70 1.35 9.61 8.72
C VAL A 70 2.30 10.19 7.68
N ASP A 71 3.13 11.14 8.10
CA ASP A 71 4.29 11.57 7.31
C ASP A 71 5.48 10.68 7.66
N LEU A 72 5.84 9.78 6.74
CA LEU A 72 6.94 8.83 6.95
C LEU A 72 8.27 9.54 6.73
N GLU A 73 9.15 9.54 7.74
CA GLU A 73 10.55 9.96 7.61
C GLU A 73 11.41 8.87 6.96
N ASP A 74 11.21 7.62 7.41
CA ASP A 74 11.86 6.41 6.91
C ASP A 74 10.80 5.39 6.47
N PHE A 75 11.04 4.68 5.37
CA PHE A 75 10.18 3.56 4.96
C PHE A 75 10.54 2.26 5.64
N GLU A 76 11.83 2.09 5.98
CA GLU A 76 12.30 0.91 6.68
C GLU A 76 12.17 1.12 8.18
N VAL A 77 11.50 0.18 8.86
CA VAL A 77 11.41 0.20 10.31
C VAL A 77 12.79 -0.13 10.91
N PRO A 78 13.37 0.74 11.77
CA PRO A 78 14.69 0.49 12.33
C PRO A 78 14.75 -0.83 13.12
N THR A 79 15.85 -1.59 12.98
CA THR A 79 16.00 -2.91 13.65
C THR A 79 15.79 -2.84 15.16
N LYS A 80 16.18 -1.74 15.81
CA LYS A 80 15.96 -1.53 17.25
C LYS A 80 14.47 -1.54 17.62
N VAL A 81 13.61 -0.94 16.80
CA VAL A 81 12.15 -0.90 17.01
C VAL A 81 11.57 -2.29 16.82
N ILE A 82 12.05 -3.03 15.79
CA ILE A 82 11.63 -4.42 15.55
C ILE A 82 11.97 -5.33 16.74
N ARG A 83 13.13 -5.13 17.38
CA ARG A 83 13.52 -5.91 18.57
C ARG A 83 12.65 -5.57 19.77
N ALA A 84 12.44 -4.29 20.05
CA ALA A 84 11.61 -3.85 21.16
C ALA A 84 10.15 -4.32 21.10
N ALA A 85 9.57 -4.47 19.89
CA ALA A 85 8.19 -4.92 19.73
C ALA A 85 7.98 -6.44 19.90
N LYS A 86 9.05 -7.22 20.15
CA LYS A 86 8.96 -8.68 20.34
C LYS A 86 8.86 -9.11 21.80
N ASP A 87 9.22 -8.23 22.72
CA ASP A 87 9.17 -8.45 24.17
C ASP A 87 7.82 -7.95 24.73
#